data_AF-A0AA35ZZ20-F1
#
_entry.id   AF-A0AA35ZZ20-F1
#
_cell.length_a   1.000
_cell.length_b   1.000
_cell.length_c   1.000
_cell.angle_alpha   90.00
_cell.angle_beta   90.00
_cell.angle_gamma   90.00
#
_symmetry.space_group_name_H-M   'P 1'
#
loop_
_entity.id
_entity.type
_entity.pdbx_description
1 polymer ?
#
loop_
_entity_poly.entity_id
_entity_poly.type
_entity_poly.pdbx_seq_one_letter_code
_entity_poly.pdbx_strand_id
1 'polypeptide(L)'
;MGLKVRMLVQTKDFLNIQFNGFKGTNYGVHEFTLADLPFMNPYDWISLFYIVAKDEKKYESIFAHLKRMIKCYILEIVKIDVEIATILKKMAILKPEEQLNNIE
;
A
#
# COMPACT_ATOMS: atom_id res chain seq x y z
N MET A 1 -9.28 14.28 3.65
CA MET A 1 -10.18 13.29 3.02
C MET A 1 -11.24 12.90 4.04
N GLY A 2 -12.50 12.77 3.63
CA GLY A 2 -13.62 12.38 4.49
C GLY A 2 -14.19 11.03 4.06
N LEU A 3 -14.82 10.28 4.98
CA LEU A 3 -15.35 8.94 4.71
C LEU A 3 -16.80 8.85 5.21
N LYS A 4 -17.73 8.42 4.34
CA LYS A 4 -19.10 8.06 4.72
C LYS A 4 -19.37 6.62 4.29
N VAL A 5 -19.79 5.79 5.24
CA VAL A 5 -20.22 4.41 4.97
C VAL A 5 -21.64 4.46 4.43
N ARG A 6 -21.89 3.85 3.27
CA ARG A 6 -23.24 3.86 2.66
C ARG A 6 -24.04 2.63 3.03
N MET A 7 -23.50 1.42 2.86
CA MET A 7 -24.15 0.15 3.25
C MET A 7 -23.25 -1.04 2.91
N LEU A 8 -23.65 -2.23 3.38
CA LEU A 8 -23.13 -3.51 2.90
C LEU A 8 -23.68 -3.76 1.48
N VAL A 9 -22.81 -4.06 0.53
CA VAL A 9 -23.14 -4.43 -0.83
C VAL A 9 -22.81 -5.91 -1.00
N GLN A 10 -23.82 -6.73 -1.27
CA GLN A 10 -23.62 -8.14 -1.56
C GLN A 10 -23.08 -8.28 -2.99
N THR A 11 -21.84 -8.75 -3.12
CA THR A 11 -21.29 -9.20 -4.40
C THR A 11 -21.77 -10.63 -4.66
N LYS A 12 -21.44 -11.20 -5.83
CA LYS A 12 -21.78 -12.60 -6.15
C LYS A 12 -21.19 -13.59 -5.15
N ASP A 13 -20.04 -13.26 -4.56
CA ASP A 13 -19.22 -14.20 -3.79
C ASP A 13 -19.10 -13.82 -2.30
N PHE A 14 -19.33 -12.56 -1.91
CA PHE A 14 -19.21 -12.13 -0.51
C PHE A 14 -19.94 -10.81 -0.19
N LEU A 15 -20.12 -10.52 1.10
CA LEU A 15 -20.59 -9.22 1.56
C LEU A 15 -19.42 -8.21 1.55
N ASN A 16 -19.53 -7.17 0.73
CA ASN A 16 -18.54 -6.10 0.63
C ASN A 16 -19.10 -4.83 1.29
N ILE A 17 -18.25 -3.90 1.71
CA ILE A 17 -18.68 -2.63 2.31
C ILE A 17 -18.38 -1.52 1.31
N GLN A 18 -19.39 -0.69 1.00
CA GLN A 18 -19.23 0.44 0.09
C GLN A 18 -19.03 1.75 0.87
N PHE A 19 -18.04 2.52 0.42
CA PHE A 19 -17.62 3.78 1.01
C PHE A 19 -17.70 4.90 -0.01
N ASN A 20 -18.03 6.09 0.50
CA ASN A 20 -17.91 7.33 -0.24
C ASN A 20 -16.79 8.13 0.41
N GLY A 21 -15.68 8.26 -0.31
CA GLY A 21 -14.56 9.11 0.05
C GLY A 21 -14.67 10.48 -0.60
N PHE A 22 -14.12 11.51 0.06
CA PHE A 22 -14.00 12.87 -0.51
C PHE A 22 -12.54 13.33 -0.39
N LYS A 23 -11.92 13.83 -1.47
CA LYS A 23 -10.52 14.31 -1.47
C LYS A 23 -10.46 15.80 -1.86
N GLY A 24 -10.00 16.65 -0.94
CA GLY A 24 -9.84 18.09 -1.16
C GLY A 24 -11.12 18.92 -1.00
N THR A 25 -11.07 20.18 -1.44
CA THR A 25 -12.21 21.13 -1.48
C THR A 25 -13.18 20.85 -2.62
N ASN A 26 -12.74 20.10 -3.63
CA ASN A 26 -13.61 19.54 -4.65
C ASN A 26 -14.27 18.29 -4.05
N TYR A 27 -15.57 18.38 -3.77
CA TYR A 27 -16.42 17.35 -3.19
C TYR A 27 -16.62 16.13 -4.12
N GLY A 28 -15.57 15.67 -4.80
CA GLY A 28 -15.55 14.48 -5.62
C GLY A 28 -15.83 13.27 -4.75
N VAL A 29 -17.04 12.74 -4.87
CA VAL A 29 -17.49 11.55 -4.16
C VAL A 29 -16.92 10.34 -4.91
N HIS A 30 -15.87 9.75 -4.36
CA HIS A 30 -15.33 8.50 -4.89
C HIS A 30 -16.02 7.34 -4.16
N GLU A 31 -16.81 6.58 -4.90
CA GLU A 31 -17.38 5.32 -4.41
C GLU A 31 -16.35 4.21 -4.61
N PHE A 32 -16.00 3.53 -3.53
CA PHE A 32 -15.09 2.39 -3.55
C PHE A 32 -15.50 1.38 -2.48
N THR A 33 -15.03 0.15 -2.65
CA THR A 33 -15.33 -0.96 -1.76
C THR A 33 -14.05 -1.51 -1.11
N LEU A 34 -14.17 -2.44 -0.15
CA LEU A 34 -12.99 -3.11 0.42
C LEU A 34 -12.20 -3.88 -0.63
N ALA A 35 -12.88 -4.45 -1.63
CA ALA A 35 -12.25 -5.17 -2.73
C ALA A 35 -11.43 -4.28 -3.67
N ASP A 36 -11.73 -2.97 -3.69
CA ASP A 36 -11.01 -2.00 -4.52
C ASP A 36 -9.73 -1.51 -3.84
N LEU A 37 -9.62 -1.68 -2.51
CA LEU A 37 -8.48 -1.19 -1.72
C LEU A 37 -7.13 -1.67 -2.30
N PRO A 38 -6.90 -2.95 -2.64
CA PRO A 38 -5.62 -3.39 -3.18
C PRO A 38 -5.18 -2.70 -4.47
N PHE A 39 -6.12 -2.13 -5.22
CA PHE A 39 -5.85 -1.42 -6.48
C PHE A 39 -5.64 0.09 -6.29
N MET A 40 -5.87 0.62 -5.08
CA MET A 40 -5.62 2.03 -4.76
C MET A 40 -4.15 2.30 -4.49
N ASN A 41 -3.76 3.58 -4.56
CA ASN A 41 -2.40 3.98 -4.22
C ASN A 41 -2.14 3.76 -2.71
N PRO A 42 -0.97 3.21 -2.31
CA PRO A 42 -0.59 3.07 -0.91
C PRO A 42 -0.72 4.35 -0.06
N TYR A 43 -0.51 5.53 -0.65
CA TYR A 43 -0.75 6.82 0.02
C TYR A 43 -2.20 7.02 0.43
N ASP A 44 -3.14 6.58 -0.41
CA ASP A 44 -4.56 6.67 -0.11
C ASP A 44 -4.93 5.68 1.01
N TRP A 45 -4.29 4.49 1.08
CA TRP A 45 -4.46 3.56 2.20
C TRP A 45 -4.06 4.17 3.54
N ILE A 46 -2.90 4.81 3.59
CA ILE A 46 -2.38 5.48 4.79
C ILE A 46 -3.32 6.63 5.20
N SER A 47 -3.78 7.42 4.23
CA SER A 47 -4.72 8.50 4.48
C SER A 47 -6.06 7.98 5.04
N LEU A 48 -6.59 6.90 4.46
CA LEU A 48 -7.79 6.22 4.95
C LEU A 48 -7.59 5.67 6.36
N PHE A 49 -6.45 5.04 6.63
CA PHE A 49 -6.10 4.47 7.93
C PHE A 49 -6.17 5.54 9.03
N TYR A 50 -5.61 6.73 8.81
CA TYR A 50 -5.70 7.84 9.77
C TYR A 50 -7.12 8.36 9.98
N ILE A 51 -7.99 8.28 8.96
CA ILE A 51 -9.38 8.70 9.07
C ILE A 51 -10.17 7.69 9.92
N VAL A 52 -10.05 6.40 9.60
CA VAL A 52 -10.79 5.35 10.33
C VAL A 52 -10.26 5.15 11.75
N ALA A 53 -8.98 5.44 12.00
CA ALA A 53 -8.39 5.39 13.34
C ALA A 53 -9.03 6.37 14.34
N LYS A 54 -9.67 7.45 13.86
CA LYS A 54 -10.38 8.41 14.73
C LYS A 54 -11.63 7.83 15.39
N ASP A 55 -12.20 6.77 14.81
CA ASP A 55 -13.38 6.07 15.32
C ASP A 55 -13.26 4.57 15.00
N GLU A 56 -12.23 3.94 15.58
CA GLU A 56 -11.85 2.55 15.28
C GLU A 56 -13.00 1.58 15.53
N LYS A 57 -13.79 1.78 16.60
CA LYS A 57 -14.93 0.92 16.93
C LYS A 57 -16.01 0.94 15.86
N LYS A 58 -16.28 2.10 15.27
CA LYS A 58 -17.27 2.24 14.20
C LYS A 58 -16.79 1.61 12.89
N TYR A 59 -15.49 1.59 12.66
CA TYR A 59 -14.88 1.18 11.39
C TYR A 59 -13.97 -0.06 11.52
N GLU A 60 -14.21 -0.91 12.52
CA GLU A 60 -13.31 -1.99 12.96
C GLU A 60 -12.84 -2.87 11.78
N SER A 61 -13.77 -3.34 10.95
CA SER A 61 -13.46 -4.22 9.81
C SER A 61 -12.54 -3.54 8.78
N ILE A 62 -12.77 -2.25 8.51
CA ILE A 62 -11.95 -1.46 7.57
C ILE A 62 -10.57 -1.24 8.17
N PHE A 63 -10.53 -0.88 9.45
CA PHE A 63 -9.29 -0.62 10.18
C PHE A 63 -8.42 -1.88 10.22
N ALA A 64 -9.00 -3.04 10.55
CA ALA A 64 -8.30 -4.32 10.54
C ALA A 64 -7.77 -4.68 9.14
N HIS A 65 -8.57 -4.47 8.09
CA HIS A 65 -8.16 -4.75 6.71
C HIS A 65 -7.00 -3.84 6.25
N LEU A 66 -7.14 -2.52 6.42
CA LEU A 66 -6.10 -1.55 6.09
C LEU A 66 -4.80 -1.82 6.87
N LYS A 67 -4.90 -2.14 8.16
CA LYS A 67 -3.75 -2.49 9.00
C LYS A 67 -3.01 -3.71 8.46
N ARG A 68 -3.74 -4.72 7.97
CA ARG A 68 -3.15 -5.91 7.35
C ARG A 68 -2.46 -5.57 6.03
N MET A 69 -3.14 -4.81 5.15
CA MET A 69 -2.58 -4.39 3.87
C MET A 69 -1.29 -3.58 4.03
N ILE A 70 -1.30 -2.57 4.90
CA ILE A 70 -0.12 -1.71 5.15
C ILE A 70 1.06 -2.56 5.66
N LYS A 71 0.81 -3.51 6.57
CA LYS A 71 1.85 -4.42 7.05
C LYS A 71 2.41 -5.30 5.93
N CYS A 72 1.56 -5.88 5.10
CA CYS A 72 1.99 -6.70 3.96
C CYS A 72 2.83 -5.88 2.98
N TYR A 73 2.38 -4.67 2.64
CA TYR A 73 3.11 -3.77 1.75
C TYR A 73 4.51 -3.43 2.29
N ILE A 74 4.63 -3.07 3.58
CA ILE A 74 5.93 -2.79 4.20
C ILE A 74 6.86 -4.00 4.09
N LEU A 75 6.35 -5.20 4.35
CA LEU A 75 7.16 -6.43 4.26
C LEU A 75 7.62 -6.73 2.82
N GLU A 76 6.78 -6.47 1.81
CA GLU A 76 7.14 -6.63 0.40
C GLU A 76 8.22 -5.64 -0.02
N ILE A 77 8.08 -4.37 0.34
CA ILE A 77 9.09 -3.35 0.04
C ILE A 77 10.43 -3.69 0.70
N VAL A 78 10.43 -4.13 1.96
CA VAL A 78 11.66 -4.55 2.66
C VAL A 78 12.33 -5.73 1.94
N LYS A 79 11.57 -6.70 1.43
CA LYS A 79 12.13 -7.82 0.66
C LYS A 79 12.79 -7.33 -0.62
N ILE A 80 12.12 -6.44 -1.36
CA ILE A 80 12.66 -5.83 -2.58
C ILE A 80 13.96 -5.08 -2.28
N ASP A 81 14.00 -4.29 -1.20
CA ASP A 81 15.20 -3.57 -0.78
C ASP A 81 16.39 -4.51 -0.49
N VAL A 82 16.11 -5.63 0.20
CA VAL A 82 17.13 -6.66 0.48
C VAL A 82 17.63 -7.33 -0.81
N GLU A 83 16.73 -7.62 -1.75
CA GLU A 83 17.08 -8.20 -3.05
C GLU A 83 17.97 -7.24 -3.87
N ILE A 84 17.59 -5.97 -3.94
CA ILE A 84 18.37 -4.92 -4.61
C ILE A 84 19.76 -4.80 -3.96
N ALA A 85 19.82 -4.71 -2.64
CA ALA A 85 21.10 -4.63 -1.92
C ALA A 85 21.99 -5.86 -2.17
N THR A 86 21.39 -7.05 -2.29
CA THR A 86 22.10 -8.29 -2.60
C THR A 86 22.66 -8.28 -4.02
N ILE A 87 21.87 -7.82 -5.00
CA ILE A 87 22.31 -7.67 -6.40
C ILE A 87 23.47 -6.68 -6.49
N LEU A 88 23.35 -5.50 -5.87
CA LEU A 88 24.39 -4.47 -5.87
C LEU A 88 25.71 -4.98 -5.25
N LYS A 89 25.63 -5.75 -4.15
CA LYS A 89 26.81 -6.40 -3.56
C LYS A 89 27.45 -7.42 -4.52
N LYS A 90 26.66 -8.26 -5.18
CA LYS A 90 27.17 -9.22 -6.17
C LYS A 90 27.83 -8.52 -7.37
N MET A 91 27.24 -7.44 -7.87
CA MET A 91 27.81 -6.66 -8.99
C MET A 91 29.10 -5.93 -8.59
N ALA A 92 29.21 -5.44 -7.35
CA ALA A 92 30.44 -4.83 -6.85
C ALA A 92 31.62 -5.82 -6.76
N ILE A 93 31.33 -7.10 -6.51
CA ILE A 93 32.33 -8.19 -6.50
C ILE A 93 32.80 -8.55 -7.92
N LEU A 94 32.02 -8.23 -8.96
CA LEU A 94 32.32 -8.52 -10.37
C LEU A 94 33.09 -7.41 -11.10
N LYS A 95 33.74 -6.47 -10.39
CA LYS A 95 34.80 -5.65 -11.01
C LYS A 95 36.14 -6.35 -10.80
N PRO A 96 36.71 -7.04 -11.81
CA PRO A 96 38.12 -7.34 -11.78
C PRO A 96 38.85 -6.03 -12.06
N GLU A 97 39.68 -5.59 -11.12
CA GLU A 97 40.83 -4.78 -11.45
C GLU A 97 41.80 -5.64 -12.27
N GLU A 98 41.53 -5.75 -13.57
CA GLU A 98 42.55 -5.95 -14.59
C GLU A 98 42.31 -4.77 -15.54
N GLN A 99 43.20 -3.78 -15.69
CA GLN A 99 44.55 -3.91 -16.18
C GLN A 99 45.36 -2.68 -15.73
N LEU A 100 46.41 -2.87 -14.93
CA LEU A 100 47.53 -1.93 -14.85
C LEU A 100 48.78 -2.64 -14.31
N ASN A 101 49.08 -3.78 -14.91
CA ASN A 101 50.46 -4.25 -15.01
C ASN A 101 50.78 -4.39 -16.50
N ASN A 102 51.92 -3.83 -16.90
CA ASN A 102 52.58 -3.93 -18.21
C ASN A 102 52.27 -2.81 -19.22
N ILE A 103 52.86 -1.63 -19.03
CA ILE A 103 53.62 -0.95 -20.09
C ILE A 103 54.93 -0.44 -19.45
N GLU A 104 56.02 -0.76 -20.15
CA GLU A 104 57.46 -0.71 -19.82
C GLU A 104 58.02 0.60 -19.23
#